data_AF-A0A3D3E6F4-F1
#
_entry.id   AF-A0A3D3E6F4-F1
#
_cell.length_a   1.000
_cell.length_b   1.000
_cell.length_c   1.000
_cell.angle_alpha   90.00
_cell.angle_beta   90.00
_cell.angle_gamma   90.00
#
_symmetry.space_group_name_H-M   'P 1'
#
loop_
_entity.id
_entity.type
_entity.pdbx_description
1 polymer ?
#
loop_
_entity_poly.entity_id
_entity_poly.type
_entity_poly.pdbx_seq_one_letter_code
_entity_poly.pdbx_strand_id
1 'polypeptide(L)'
;HSHHHADGNVPYQDLRPYEDAPMMINGYLTTILVTLIPPLWHYLMVPKVLAWDEKYASKEELILAKQANLNSGVPAFIEAAKRSTYNS
;
A
#
# COMPACT_ATOMS: atom_id res chain seq x y z
N HIS A 1 -12.47 -9.40 10.96
CA HIS A 1 -12.39 -8.06 10.34
C HIS A 1 -11.74 -8.11 8.96
N SER A 2 -10.55 -8.70 8.79
CA SER A 2 -9.88 -8.83 7.49
C SER A 2 -10.71 -9.57 6.42
N HIS A 3 -11.47 -10.60 6.81
CA HIS A 3 -12.35 -11.35 5.89
C HIS A 3 -13.48 -10.48 5.30
N HIS A 4 -14.00 -9.50 6.06
CA HIS A 4 -15.01 -8.56 5.56
C HIS A 4 -14.45 -7.53 4.57
N HIS A 5 -13.17 -7.18 4.69
CA HIS A 5 -12.51 -6.31 3.71
C HIS A 5 -12.08 -7.06 2.45
N ALA A 6 -12.00 -8.40 2.52
CA ALA A 6 -11.74 -9.27 1.37
C ALA A 6 -13.03 -9.67 0.63
N ASP A 7 -14.12 -9.95 1.35
CA ASP A 7 -15.46 -10.16 0.79
C ASP A 7 -16.54 -9.64 1.76
N GLY A 8 -17.20 -8.56 1.36
CA GLY A 8 -18.18 -7.85 2.18
C GLY A 8 -19.54 -8.53 2.30
N ASN A 9 -19.81 -9.60 1.53
CA ASN A 9 -21.11 -10.27 1.52
C ASN A 9 -21.21 -11.47 2.46
N VAL A 10 -20.12 -11.79 3.19
CA VAL A 10 -20.09 -12.93 4.10
C VAL A 10 -20.88 -12.63 5.38
N PRO A 11 -21.87 -13.46 5.77
CA PRO A 11 -22.59 -13.33 7.03
C PRO A 11 -21.63 -13.32 8.22
N TYR A 12 -21.91 -12.49 9.22
CA TYR A 12 -21.00 -12.21 10.34
C TYR A 12 -20.52 -13.49 11.08
N GLN A 13 -21.37 -14.51 11.12
CA GLN A 13 -21.09 -15.80 11.77
C GLN A 13 -20.08 -16.69 11.03
N ASP A 14 -19.84 -16.44 9.75
CA ASP A 14 -18.94 -17.25 8.90
C ASP A 14 -17.55 -16.63 8.74
N LEU A 15 -17.29 -15.50 9.42
CA LEU A 15 -16.00 -14.82 9.40
C LEU A 15 -14.93 -15.65 10.09
N ARG A 16 -13.97 -16.13 9.29
CA ARG A 16 -12.78 -16.76 9.83
C ARG A 16 -11.70 -15.70 10.11
N PRO A 17 -11.10 -15.67 11.31
CA PRO A 17 -9.87 -14.92 11.53
C PRO A 17 -8.76 -15.60 10.71
N TYR A 18 -8.15 -14.86 9.78
CA TYR A 18 -6.95 -15.32 9.10
C TYR A 18 -5.75 -15.02 9.98
N GLU A 19 -5.10 -16.06 10.52
CA GLU A 19 -3.89 -15.93 11.33
C GLU A 19 -2.70 -15.35 10.53
N ASP A 20 -2.73 -15.49 9.20
CA ASP A 20 -1.71 -14.98 8.27
C ASP A 20 -1.94 -13.52 7.82
N ALA A 21 -2.91 -12.82 8.42
CA ALA A 21 -3.15 -11.43 8.07
C ALA A 21 -1.92 -10.56 8.42
N PRO A 22 -1.49 -9.67 7.52
CA PRO A 22 -0.31 -8.84 7.76
C PRO A 22 -0.47 -8.04 9.06
N MET A 23 0.34 -8.40 10.07
CA MET A 23 0.39 -7.68 11.33
C MET A 23 1.09 -6.34 11.14
N MET A 24 0.54 -5.29 11.73
CA MET A 24 1.14 -3.95 11.74
C MET A 24 2.51 -3.97 12.42
N ILE A 25 3.49 -3.29 11.83
CA ILE A 25 4.87 -3.19 12.35
C ILE A 25 4.81 -2.66 13.79
N ASN A 26 5.20 -3.49 14.76
CA ASN A 26 5.18 -3.18 16.20
C ASN A 26 3.79 -2.75 16.76
N GLY A 27 2.69 -3.22 16.15
CA GLY A 27 1.32 -2.96 16.60
C GLY A 27 0.73 -1.60 16.21
N TYR A 28 -0.55 -1.42 16.53
CA TYR A 28 -1.37 -0.27 16.12
C TYR A 28 -0.82 1.07 16.61
N LEU A 29 -0.37 1.13 17.87
CA LEU A 29 0.09 2.39 18.48
C LEU A 29 1.39 2.89 17.83
N THR A 30 2.33 1.99 17.56
CA THR A 30 3.58 2.34 16.86
C THR A 30 3.28 2.84 15.45
N THR A 31 2.35 2.18 14.76
CA THR A 31 1.95 2.61 13.40
C THR A 31 1.31 4.00 13.42
N ILE A 32 0.43 4.30 14.38
CA ILE A 32 -0.12 5.66 14.55
C ILE A 32 1.00 6.68 14.71
N LEU A 33 1.95 6.44 15.61
CA LEU A 33 3.04 7.40 15.86
C LEU A 33 3.90 7.63 14.62
N VAL A 34 4.20 6.59 13.86
CA VAL A 34 4.96 6.71 12.61
C VAL A 34 4.17 7.50 11.56
N THR A 35 2.85 7.26 11.42
CA THR A 35 2.02 8.00 10.45
C THR A 35 1.94 9.51 10.73
N LEU A 36 2.16 9.93 11.98
CA LEU A 36 2.16 11.34 12.36
C LEU A 36 3.45 12.09 11.98
N ILE A 37 4.49 11.36 11.52
CA ILE A 37 5.77 11.94 11.10
C ILE A 37 5.94 11.64 9.61
N PRO A 38 5.45 12.50 8.69
CA PRO A 38 5.42 12.21 7.26
C PRO A 38 6.76 11.79 6.66
N PRO A 39 7.92 12.41 7.00
CA PRO A 39 9.21 11.97 6.47
C PRO A 39 9.56 10.52 6.84
N LEU A 40 9.28 10.10 8.08
CA LEU A 40 9.54 8.75 8.57
C LEU A 40 8.59 7.74 7.94
N TRP A 41 7.30 8.08 7.87
CA TRP A 41 6.30 7.25 7.20
C TRP A 41 6.65 7.01 5.73
N HIS A 42 6.98 8.07 4.98
CA HIS A 42 7.37 7.94 3.58
C HIS A 42 8.64 7.10 3.41
N TYR A 43 9.64 7.29 4.28
CA TYR A 43 10.86 6.48 4.24
C TYR A 43 10.57 4.98 4.37
N LEU A 44 9.62 4.59 5.23
CA LEU A 44 9.27 3.19 5.46
C LEU A 44 8.32 2.61 4.41
N MET A 45 7.37 3.42 3.93
CA MET A 45 6.25 2.93 3.11
C MET A 45 6.47 3.05 1.60
N VAL A 46 7.17 4.09 1.13
CA VAL A 46 7.43 4.28 -0.31
C VAL A 46 8.05 3.03 -0.94
N PRO A 47 9.11 2.41 -0.38
CA PRO A 47 9.68 1.21 -0.99
C PRO A 47 8.71 0.03 -1.09
N LYS A 48 7.78 -0.10 -0.13
CA LYS A 48 6.79 -1.19 -0.09
C LYS A 48 5.72 -1.01 -1.16
N VAL A 49 5.25 0.22 -1.34
CA VAL A 49 4.29 0.57 -2.39
C VAL A 49 4.90 0.33 -3.77
N LEU A 50 6.14 0.78 -3.99
CA LEU A 50 6.82 0.56 -5.27
C LEU A 50 7.06 -0.92 -5.57
N ALA A 51 7.42 -1.71 -4.56
CA ALA A 51 7.57 -3.17 -4.72
C ALA A 51 6.24 -3.87 -5.01
N TRP A 52 5.11 -3.33 -4.51
CA TRP A 52 3.78 -3.81 -4.84
C TRP A 52 3.45 -3.56 -6.31
N ASP A 53 3.67 -2.34 -6.79
CA ASP A 53 3.46 -1.97 -8.19
C ASP A 53 4.24 -2.89 -9.14
N GLU A 54 5.50 -3.17 -8.83
CA GLU A 54 6.35 -4.03 -9.65
C GLU A 54 5.90 -5.50 -9.68
N LYS A 55 5.28 -5.99 -8.60
CA LYS A 55 4.98 -7.42 -8.43
C LYS A 55 3.53 -7.80 -8.74
N TYR A 56 2.59 -6.89 -8.51
CA TYR A 56 1.17 -7.23 -8.49
C TYR A 56 0.28 -6.34 -9.33
N ALA A 57 0.70 -5.11 -9.66
CA ALA A 57 -0.17 -4.20 -10.38
C ALA A 57 -0.37 -4.64 -11.84
N SER A 58 -1.61 -4.54 -12.32
CA SER A 58 -1.92 -4.67 -13.74
C SER A 58 -1.38 -3.47 -14.53
N LYS A 59 -1.39 -3.56 -15.87
CA LYS A 59 -0.99 -2.44 -16.73
C LYS A 59 -1.87 -1.21 -16.52
N GLU A 60 -3.17 -1.41 -16.36
CA GLU A 60 -4.15 -0.35 -16.10
C GLU A 60 -3.89 0.31 -14.74
N GLU A 61 -3.60 -0.49 -13.71
CA GLU A 61 -3.24 0.00 -12.38
C GLU A 61 -1.93 0.78 -12.40
N LEU A 62 -0.93 0.35 -13.18
CA LEU A 62 0.34 1.06 -13.33
C LEU A 62 0.19 2.46 -13.95
N ILE A 63 -0.77 2.63 -14.87
CA ILE A 63 -1.09 3.96 -15.44
C ILE A 63 -1.65 4.88 -14.34
N LEU A 64 -2.58 4.38 -13.52
CA LEU A 64 -3.15 5.13 -12.40
C LEU A 64 -2.10 5.42 -11.32
N ALA A 65 -1.27 4.42 -10.97
CA ALA A 65 -0.20 4.54 -10.01
C ALA A 65 0.84 5.58 -10.47
N LYS A 66 1.19 5.61 -11.76
CA LYS A 66 2.06 6.65 -12.32
C LYS A 66 1.51 8.05 -12.09
N GLN A 67 0.23 8.26 -12.40
CA GLN A 67 -0.41 9.56 -12.22
C GLN A 67 -0.49 9.96 -10.74
N ALA A 68 -0.80 9.01 -9.86
CA ALA A 68 -0.81 9.23 -8.40
C ALA A 68 0.60 9.57 -7.88
N ASN A 69 1.62 8.85 -8.33
CA ASN A 69 3.02 9.08 -7.96
C ASN A 69 3.48 10.49 -8.34
N LEU A 70 3.15 10.96 -9.55
CA LEU A 70 3.45 12.32 -10.01
C LEU A 70 2.72 13.39 -9.19
N ASN A 71 1.48 13.13 -8.79
CA ASN A 71 0.65 14.07 -8.04
C ASN A 71 0.89 14.04 -6.51
N SER A 72 1.69 13.09 -6.01
CA SER A 72 1.83 12.82 -4.58
C SER A 72 2.56 13.91 -3.78
N GLY A 73 3.37 14.74 -4.43
CA GLY A 73 4.28 15.68 -3.76
C GLY A 73 5.42 15.01 -2.99
N VAL A 74 5.55 13.68 -3.05
CA VAL A 74 6.62 12.91 -2.41
C VAL A 74 7.74 12.68 -3.44
N PRO A 75 8.94 13.25 -3.24
CA PRO A 75 10.01 13.19 -4.26
C PRO A 75 10.35 11.76 -4.71
N ALA A 76 10.35 10.80 -3.78
CA ALA A 76 10.66 9.41 -4.08
C ALA A 76 9.62 8.75 -5.02
N PHE A 77 8.34 9.08 -4.89
CA PHE A 77 7.31 8.60 -5.81
C PHE A 77 7.41 9.28 -7.18
N ILE A 78 7.65 10.60 -7.20
CA ILE A 78 7.83 11.36 -8.44
C ILE A 78 9.00 10.82 -9.26
N GLU A 79 10.13 10.52 -8.62
CA GLU A 79 11.27 9.90 -9.30
C GLU A 79 10.96 8.47 -9.76
N ALA A 80 10.23 7.68 -8.96
CA ALA A 80 9.85 6.32 -9.33
C ALA A 80 8.93 6.28 -10.55
N ALA A 81 8.05 7.26 -10.75
CA ALA A 81 7.16 7.35 -11.91
C ALA A 81 7.89 7.40 -13.28
N LYS A 82 9.21 7.67 -13.28
CA LYS A 82 10.06 7.67 -14.48
C LYS A 82 10.59 6.28 -14.85
N ARG A 83 10.44 5.28 -13.98
CA ARG A 83 10.93 3.90 -14.21
C ARG A 83 10.18 3.23 -15.36
N SER A 84 10.81 2.25 -16.00
CA SER A 84 10.21 1.48 -17.09
C SER A 84 8.92 0.75 -16.68
N THR A 85 8.80 0.36 -15.41
CA THR A 85 7.61 -0.28 -14.84
C THR A 85 6.33 0.51 -15.17
N TYR A 86 6.39 1.84 -15.12
CA TYR A 86 5.24 2.73 -15.36
C TYR A 86 5.09 3.17 -16.83
N ASN A 87 5.93 2.68 -17.74
CA ASN A 87 5.98 3.09 -19.14
C ASN A 87 5.82 1.90 -20.12
N SER A 88 5.37 0.74 -19.63
CA SER A 88 5.26 -0.55 -20.36
C SER A 88 3.83 -0.95 -20.74
#